data_AF-A0AAV2S0L5-F1
#
_entry.id   AF-A0AAV2S0L5-F1
#
_cell.length_a   1.000
_cell.length_b   1.000
_cell.length_c   1.000
_cell.angle_alpha   90.00
_cell.angle_beta   90.00
_cell.angle_gamma   90.00
#
_symmetry.space_group_name_H-M   'P 1'
#
loop_
_entity.id
_entity.type
_entity.pdbx_description
1 polymer ?
#
loop_
_entity_poly.entity_id
_entity_poly.type
_entity_poly.pdbx_seq_one_letter_code
_entity_poly.pdbx_strand_id
1 'polypeptide(L)'
;MGILSLFFAIVLCTIQHTSWAMKTQGNSATLTRWDVNTSKRINQKGWDNYCEDDEYKDFDYSKFHPSHSVIFPRRPECQIKAKGVTDEEKHFIVKHHNEKRSKVAAGEEHHSATWSPQPKAANMKELTWNDELAYIAQKWADVCIYQHDTLYQPLYEAYKKTMMCSRSY
;
A
#
# COMPACT_ATOMS: atom_id res chain seq x y z
N MET A 1 31.37 -44.18 19.76
CA MET A 1 30.21 -44.66 18.97
C MET A 1 28.96 -44.40 19.80
N GLY A 2 27.98 -43.58 19.46
CA GLY A 2 27.79 -42.64 18.37
C GLY A 2 26.56 -41.78 18.74
N ILE A 3 26.78 -40.51 19.10
CA ILE A 3 25.72 -39.49 19.30
C ILE A 3 25.36 -38.83 17.94
N LEU A 4 25.88 -39.37 16.84
CA LEU A 4 25.73 -38.81 15.48
C LEU A 4 24.47 -39.27 14.73
N SER A 5 23.52 -39.98 15.37
CA SER A 5 22.39 -40.59 14.64
C SER A 5 21.00 -40.00 14.92
N LEU A 6 20.88 -38.93 15.71
CA LEU A 6 19.58 -38.29 15.98
C LEU A 6 19.45 -36.83 15.51
N PHE A 7 20.51 -36.21 15.01
CA PHE A 7 20.42 -34.90 14.34
C PHE A 7 20.15 -34.98 12.84
N PHE A 8 20.29 -36.16 12.22
CA PHE A 8 20.06 -36.34 10.78
C PHE A 8 18.59 -36.54 10.39
N ALA A 9 17.68 -36.72 11.34
CA ALA A 9 16.26 -36.95 11.04
C ALA A 9 15.39 -35.69 11.05
N ILE A 10 15.86 -34.56 11.59
CA ILE A 10 15.03 -33.33 11.70
C ILE A 10 15.28 -32.35 10.54
N VAL A 11 16.40 -32.47 9.80
CA VAL A 11 16.74 -31.52 8.72
C VAL A 11 16.16 -31.92 7.35
N LEU A 12 15.65 -33.14 7.18
CA LEU A 12 15.10 -33.60 5.89
C LEU A 12 13.57 -33.44 5.74
N CYS A 13 12.86 -32.86 6.73
CA CYS A 13 11.42 -32.62 6.64
C CYS A 13 11.02 -31.17 6.29
N THR A 14 11.97 -30.27 5.98
CA THR A 14 11.66 -28.87 5.59
C THR A 14 12.20 -28.45 4.22
N ILE A 15 12.80 -29.36 3.45
CA ILE A 15 13.39 -29.02 2.14
C ILE A 15 12.67 -29.79 1.03
N GLN A 16 11.40 -29.47 0.78
CA GLN A 16 10.75 -29.83 -0.48
C GLN A 16 10.13 -28.64 -1.23
N HIS A 17 10.38 -27.39 -0.80
CA HIS A 17 9.95 -26.21 -1.57
C HIS A 17 10.96 -25.05 -1.56
N THR A 18 12.26 -25.31 -1.60
CA THR A 18 13.23 -24.21 -1.69
C THR A 18 14.25 -24.47 -2.80
N SER A 19 14.01 -23.87 -3.97
CA SER A 19 14.85 -23.92 -5.18
C SER A 19 16.13 -23.09 -5.04
N TRP A 20 16.99 -23.44 -4.08
CA TRP A 20 18.26 -22.74 -3.85
C TRP A 20 19.42 -23.53 -4.43
N ALA A 21 20.32 -22.81 -5.10
CA ALA A 21 21.62 -23.31 -5.50
C ALA A 21 22.70 -22.39 -4.93
N MET A 22 23.61 -22.96 -4.17
CA MET A 22 24.76 -22.27 -3.58
C MET A 22 25.94 -22.43 -4.55
N LYS A 23 26.48 -21.32 -5.04
CA LYS A 23 27.67 -21.33 -5.90
C LYS A 23 28.85 -20.76 -5.13
N THR A 24 29.91 -21.55 -5.00
CA THR A 24 31.15 -21.14 -4.35
C THR A 24 32.20 -20.86 -5.43
N GLN A 25 32.78 -19.67 -5.41
CA GLN A 25 33.95 -19.31 -6.22
C GLN A 25 34.95 -18.62 -5.28
N GLY A 26 36.01 -19.35 -4.90
CA GLY A 26 36.94 -18.91 -3.86
C GLY A 26 36.28 -18.82 -2.47
N ASN A 27 36.74 -17.89 -1.64
CA ASN A 27 36.26 -17.70 -0.26
C ASN A 27 34.88 -17.02 -0.16
N SER A 28 34.14 -16.90 -1.27
CA SER A 28 32.83 -16.25 -1.31
C SER A 28 31.76 -17.25 -1.76
N ALA A 29 30.72 -17.38 -0.94
CA ALA A 29 29.54 -18.17 -1.22
C ALA A 29 28.37 -17.22 -1.51
N THR A 30 27.76 -17.37 -2.69
CA THR A 30 26.59 -16.59 -3.08
C THR A 30 25.36 -17.50 -3.19
N LEU A 31 24.29 -17.10 -2.51
CA LEU A 31 22.99 -17.76 -2.60
C LEU A 31 22.24 -17.18 -3.79
N THR A 32 21.83 -18.05 -4.71
CA THR A 32 21.00 -17.67 -5.85
C THR A 32 19.64 -18.35 -5.73
N ARG A 33 18.57 -17.57 -5.88
CA ARG A 33 17.19 -18.04 -5.91
C ARG A 33 16.74 -18.17 -7.36
N TRP A 34 16.06 -19.27 -7.69
CA TRP A 34 15.42 -19.44 -8.98
C TRP A 34 14.14 -18.59 -9.06
N ASP A 35 14.06 -17.72 -10.06
CA ASP A 35 12.86 -16.97 -10.41
C ASP A 35 12.12 -17.70 -11.54
N VAL A 36 10.90 -18.16 -11.23
CA VAL A 36 10.05 -18.95 -12.14
C VAL A 36 9.42 -18.11 -13.26
N ASN A 37 9.32 -16.80 -13.08
CA ASN A 37 8.72 -15.91 -14.08
C ASN A 37 9.72 -15.48 -15.15
N THR A 38 11.00 -15.35 -14.77
CA THR A 38 12.05 -14.92 -15.70
C THR A 38 12.96 -16.06 -16.16
N SER A 39 12.82 -17.25 -15.58
CA SER A 39 13.68 -18.42 -15.84
C SER A 39 15.18 -18.10 -15.71
N LYS A 40 15.53 -17.16 -14.82
CA LYS A 40 16.90 -16.70 -14.59
C LYS A 40 17.27 -16.83 -13.11
N ARG A 41 18.56 -17.01 -12.85
CA ARG A 41 19.14 -16.92 -11.50
C ARG A 41 19.49 -15.47 -11.22
N ILE A 42 18.86 -14.90 -10.21
CA ILE A 42 19.13 -13.54 -9.76
C ILE A 42 20.08 -13.58 -8.55
N ASN A 43 21.09 -12.71 -8.57
CA ASN A 43 21.99 -12.51 -7.43
C ASN A 43 21.33 -11.50 -6.48
N GLN A 44 21.30 -11.81 -5.19
CA GLN A 44 20.88 -10.87 -4.15
C GLN A 44 21.90 -9.73 -4.10
N LYS A 45 21.58 -8.59 -4.71
CA LYS A 45 22.37 -7.35 -4.57
C LYS A 45 21.98 -6.67 -3.25
N GLY A 46 22.98 -6.07 -2.60
CA GLY A 46 22.92 -5.46 -1.27
C GLY A 46 21.88 -4.35 -1.12
N TRP A 47 21.48 -4.15 0.14
CA TRP A 47 20.33 -3.39 0.62
C TRP A 47 20.71 -1.99 1.10
N ASP A 48 21.17 -1.14 0.19
CA ASP A 48 21.49 0.24 0.53
C ASP A 48 20.69 1.14 -0.42
N ASN A 49 19.57 1.70 0.08
CA ASN A 49 18.70 2.73 -0.53
C ASN A 49 17.40 2.27 -1.22
N TYR A 50 16.47 1.70 -0.47
CA TYR A 50 15.04 1.72 -0.87
C TYR A 50 14.18 2.03 0.36
N CYS A 51 13.34 3.07 0.26
CA CYS A 51 12.34 3.36 1.29
C CYS A 51 11.37 2.18 1.38
N GLU A 52 11.15 1.71 2.60
CA GLU A 52 10.46 0.48 2.98
C GLU A 52 9.09 0.24 2.31
N ASP A 53 8.95 -1.00 1.84
CA ASP A 53 7.86 -1.96 2.07
C ASP A 53 6.43 -1.59 1.65
N ASP A 54 6.11 -1.73 0.36
CA ASP A 54 4.75 -2.04 -0.09
C ASP A 54 4.82 -3.02 -1.28
N GLU A 55 4.55 -4.31 -1.06
CA GLU A 55 4.21 -5.26 -2.13
C GLU A 55 2.79 -4.91 -2.65
N TYR A 56 2.66 -3.76 -3.31
CA TYR A 56 1.44 -3.34 -3.98
C TYR A 56 1.79 -2.87 -5.39
N LYS A 57 1.29 -3.65 -6.35
CA LYS A 57 1.48 -3.62 -7.80
C LYS A 57 1.89 -2.28 -8.40
N ASP A 58 2.79 -2.40 -9.36
CA ASP A 58 3.21 -1.46 -10.42
C ASP A 58 2.02 -0.84 -11.20
N PHE A 59 1.13 -0.15 -10.51
CA PHE A 59 0.07 0.63 -11.11
C PHE A 59 0.60 2.04 -11.37
N ASP A 60 0.72 2.38 -12.65
CA ASP A 60 1.18 3.70 -13.07
C ASP A 60 0.09 4.76 -12.87
N TYR A 61 0.01 5.29 -11.64
CA TYR A 61 -0.93 6.36 -11.25
C TYR A 61 -0.71 7.67 -12.03
N SER A 62 0.43 7.85 -12.70
CA SER A 62 0.68 9.03 -13.55
C SER A 62 -0.22 9.08 -14.78
N LYS A 63 -0.79 7.93 -15.19
CA LYS A 63 -1.76 7.84 -16.30
C LYS A 63 -3.09 8.52 -16.00
N PHE A 64 -3.50 8.58 -14.73
CA PHE A 64 -4.73 9.27 -14.34
C PHE A 64 -4.50 10.77 -14.26
N HIS A 65 -3.41 11.18 -13.61
CA HIS A 65 -3.01 12.58 -13.56
C HIS A 65 -1.51 12.71 -13.26
N PRO A 66 -0.77 13.63 -13.90
CA PRO A 66 0.66 13.86 -13.64
C PRO A 66 1.01 14.24 -12.19
N SER A 67 0.01 14.69 -11.43
CA SER A 67 0.12 15.07 -10.01
C SER A 67 -0.84 14.27 -9.13
N HIS A 68 -0.99 12.98 -9.43
CA HIS A 68 -1.80 12.06 -8.62
C HIS A 68 -1.30 12.01 -7.16
N SER A 69 -2.22 11.88 -6.20
CA SER A 69 -1.93 11.98 -4.76
C SER A 69 -0.89 10.96 -4.26
N VAL A 70 -0.86 9.77 -4.86
CA VAL A 70 0.15 8.72 -4.57
C VAL A 70 1.59 9.15 -4.86
N ILE A 71 1.78 10.07 -5.81
CA ILE A 71 3.11 10.52 -6.27
C ILE A 71 3.76 11.45 -5.24
N PHE A 72 2.95 12.12 -4.40
CA PHE A 72 3.48 13.04 -3.41
C PHE A 72 4.18 12.29 -2.26
N PRO A 73 5.42 12.67 -1.91
CA PRO A 73 6.10 12.11 -0.75
C PRO A 73 5.45 12.63 0.54
N ARG A 74 5.65 11.88 1.62
CA ARG A 74 5.31 12.32 2.97
C ARG A 74 6.02 13.65 3.29
N ARG A 75 5.32 14.58 3.94
CA ARG A 75 5.94 15.83 4.42
C ARG A 75 6.71 15.61 5.72
N PRO A 76 7.96 16.12 5.84
CA PRO A 76 8.77 15.98 7.06
C PRO A 76 8.18 16.75 8.25
N GLU A 77 7.45 17.83 7.98
CA GLU A 77 6.72 18.62 8.98
C GLU A 77 5.57 17.84 9.64
N CYS A 78 5.11 16.76 9.00
CA CYS A 78 4.04 15.96 9.54
C CYS A 78 4.52 14.92 10.55
N GLN A 79 4.12 15.14 11.81
CA GLN A 79 4.23 14.16 12.88
C GLN A 79 3.07 13.17 12.84
N ILE A 80 3.15 12.15 11.97
CA ILE A 80 2.20 11.05 11.94
C ILE A 80 2.21 10.31 13.27
N LYS A 81 1.08 10.31 13.98
CA LYS A 81 0.90 9.60 15.26
C LYS A 81 0.40 8.17 15.08
N ALA A 82 -0.39 7.95 14.03
CA ALA A 82 -0.91 6.65 13.61
C ALA A 82 -1.08 6.66 12.08
N LYS A 83 -0.90 5.50 11.44
CA LYS A 83 -1.04 5.30 10.00
C LYS A 83 -1.97 4.12 9.74
N GLY A 84 -2.82 4.24 8.73
CA GLY A 84 -3.76 3.21 8.35
C GLY A 84 -4.98 3.16 9.25
N VAL A 85 -5.84 2.19 8.96
CA VAL A 85 -7.06 1.87 9.71
C VAL A 85 -7.12 0.36 9.91
N THR A 86 -7.53 -0.08 11.10
CA THR A 86 -7.70 -1.51 11.41
C THR A 86 -8.91 -2.09 10.68
N ASP A 87 -9.01 -3.42 10.60
CA ASP A 87 -10.14 -4.05 9.92
C ASP A 87 -11.48 -3.77 10.62
N GLU A 88 -11.47 -3.61 11.94
CA GLU A 88 -12.64 -3.18 12.71
C GLU A 88 -13.05 -1.75 12.33
N GLU A 89 -12.08 -0.84 12.19
CA GLU A 89 -12.32 0.54 11.76
C GLU A 89 -12.84 0.61 10.32
N LYS A 90 -12.28 -0.20 9.41
CA LYS A 90 -12.78 -0.32 8.03
C LYS A 90 -14.24 -0.76 8.02
N HIS A 91 -14.57 -1.80 8.79
CA HIS A 91 -15.94 -2.29 8.90
C HIS A 91 -16.88 -1.22 9.48
N PHE A 92 -16.45 -0.53 10.54
CA PHE A 92 -17.20 0.56 11.13
C PHE A 92 -17.48 1.70 10.13
N ILE A 93 -16.46 2.14 9.38
CA ILE A 93 -16.58 3.21 8.38
C ILE A 93 -17.60 2.82 7.32
N VAL A 94 -17.46 1.64 6.70
CA VAL A 94 -18.38 1.19 5.64
C VAL A 94 -19.80 1.02 6.16
N LYS A 95 -19.96 0.38 7.32
CA LYS A 95 -21.26 0.18 7.97
C LYS A 95 -21.95 1.53 8.22
N HIS A 96 -21.23 2.49 8.81
CA HIS A 96 -21.80 3.81 9.11
C HIS A 96 -22.23 4.56 7.84
N HIS A 97 -21.43 4.51 6.77
CA HIS A 97 -21.81 5.10 5.50
C HIS A 97 -23.07 4.43 4.92
N ASN A 98 -23.16 3.11 4.98
CA ASN A 98 -24.32 2.37 4.47
C ASN A 98 -25.59 2.64 5.28
N GLU A 99 -25.50 2.78 6.60
CA GLU A 99 -26.63 3.19 7.45
C GLU A 99 -27.18 4.56 7.03
N LYS A 100 -26.31 5.55 6.82
CA LYS A 100 -26.71 6.89 6.36
C LYS A 100 -27.28 6.86 4.93
N ARG A 101 -26.65 6.12 4.02
CA ARG A 101 -27.12 5.96 2.64
C ARG A 101 -28.50 5.28 2.60
N SER A 102 -28.73 4.28 3.45
CA SER A 102 -30.02 3.60 3.59
C SER A 102 -31.09 4.56 4.10
N LYS A 103 -30.79 5.36 5.13
CA LYS A 103 -31.70 6.38 5.66
C LYS A 103 -32.13 7.38 4.58
N VAL A 104 -31.16 7.89 3.80
CA VAL A 104 -31.45 8.79 2.67
C VAL A 104 -32.27 8.06 1.59
N ALA A 105 -31.91 6.81 1.26
CA ALA A 105 -32.61 6.03 0.24
C ALA A 105 -34.08 5.76 0.60
N ALA A 106 -34.36 5.54 1.88
CA ALA A 106 -35.71 5.39 2.42
C ALA A 106 -36.52 6.70 2.47
N GLY A 107 -35.87 7.85 2.25
CA GLY A 107 -36.49 9.18 2.36
C GLY A 107 -36.74 9.61 3.80
N GLU A 108 -35.97 9.08 4.75
CA GLU A 108 -36.11 9.33 6.20
C GLU A 108 -35.13 10.41 6.69
N GLU A 109 -34.38 11.05 5.79
CA GLU A 109 -33.49 12.15 6.12
C GLU A 109 -34.25 13.49 6.07
N HIS A 110 -34.61 14.02 7.24
CA HIS A 110 -35.45 15.21 7.38
C HIS A 110 -34.67 16.54 7.43
N HIS A 111 -33.34 16.50 7.51
CA HIS A 111 -32.50 17.69 7.61
C HIS A 111 -32.16 18.29 6.22
N SER A 112 -33.19 18.56 5.42
CA SER A 112 -33.03 19.29 4.15
C SER A 112 -33.15 20.80 4.35
N ALA A 113 -32.46 21.57 3.50
CA ALA A 113 -32.62 23.02 3.39
C ALA A 113 -34.08 23.45 3.05
N THR A 114 -34.90 22.54 2.52
CA THR A 114 -36.26 22.81 2.04
C THR A 114 -37.38 22.46 3.04
N TRP A 115 -37.09 22.29 4.35
CA TRP A 115 -38.07 21.89 5.39
C TRP A 115 -38.87 20.60 5.08
N SER A 116 -38.39 19.80 4.13
CA SER A 116 -39.02 18.57 3.66
C SER A 116 -37.99 17.43 3.69
N PRO A 117 -38.39 16.16 3.91
CA PRO A 117 -37.45 15.05 3.82
C PRO A 117 -36.76 15.00 2.45
N GLN A 118 -35.50 14.52 2.43
CA GLN A 118 -34.84 14.19 1.18
C GLN A 118 -35.65 13.10 0.45
N PRO A 119 -35.77 13.20 -0.88
CA PRO A 119 -36.56 12.24 -1.65
C PRO A 119 -35.95 10.85 -1.62
N LYS A 120 -36.80 9.83 -1.71
CA LYS A 120 -36.37 8.42 -1.79
C LYS A 120 -35.48 8.19 -3.01
N ALA A 121 -34.45 7.37 -2.85
CA ALA A 121 -33.56 7.02 -3.95
C ALA A 121 -34.03 5.74 -4.65
N ALA A 122 -34.05 5.74 -5.98
CA ALA A 122 -34.47 4.57 -6.76
C ALA A 122 -33.39 3.47 -6.85
N ASN A 123 -32.11 3.81 -6.66
CA ASN A 123 -30.98 2.88 -6.87
C ASN A 123 -29.75 3.27 -6.02
N MET A 124 -29.92 3.43 -4.71
CA MET A 124 -28.80 3.69 -3.80
C MET A 124 -28.17 2.37 -3.35
N LYS A 125 -26.99 2.06 -3.87
CA LYS A 125 -26.26 0.80 -3.56
C LYS A 125 -25.45 0.91 -2.27
N GLU A 126 -25.25 -0.23 -1.61
CA GLU A 126 -24.30 -0.36 -0.51
C GLU A 126 -22.85 -0.18 -1.00
N LEU A 127 -22.04 0.46 -0.18
CA LEU A 127 -20.60 0.58 -0.38
C LEU A 127 -19.91 -0.67 0.15
N THR A 128 -18.81 -1.05 -0.51
CA THR A 128 -17.84 -2.03 -0.04
C THR A 128 -16.50 -1.34 0.14
N TRP A 129 -15.68 -1.85 1.06
CA TRP A 129 -14.31 -1.39 1.20
C TRP A 129 -13.49 -1.65 -0.09
N ASN A 130 -12.58 -0.75 -0.41
CA ASN A 130 -11.65 -0.89 -1.53
C ASN A 130 -10.24 -0.48 -1.06
N ASP A 131 -9.31 -1.42 -1.05
CA ASP A 131 -7.95 -1.20 -0.54
C ASP A 131 -7.13 -0.25 -1.41
N GLU A 132 -7.40 -0.17 -2.72
CA GLU A 132 -6.73 0.78 -3.60
C GLU A 132 -7.10 2.23 -3.25
N LEU A 133 -8.40 2.49 -3.08
CA LEU A 133 -8.87 3.82 -2.66
C LEU A 133 -8.38 4.17 -1.26
N ALA A 134 -8.32 3.19 -0.35
CA ALA A 134 -7.76 3.39 0.99
C ALA A 134 -6.27 3.73 0.96
N TYR A 135 -5.50 3.06 0.10
CA TYR A 135 -4.09 3.35 -0.12
C TYR A 135 -3.89 4.79 -0.62
N ILE A 136 -4.64 5.20 -1.66
CA ILE A 136 -4.58 6.56 -2.20
C ILE A 136 -4.95 7.60 -1.13
N ALA A 137 -6.01 7.34 -0.36
CA ALA A 137 -6.44 8.21 0.74
C ALA A 137 -5.36 8.33 1.84
N GLN A 138 -4.70 7.23 2.19
CA GLN A 138 -3.60 7.25 3.18
C GLN A 138 -2.40 8.02 2.65
N LYS A 139 -2.04 7.87 1.36
CA LYS A 139 -0.94 8.64 0.75
C LYS A 139 -1.20 10.15 0.82
N TRP A 140 -2.44 10.57 0.62
CA TRP A 140 -2.82 11.97 0.81
C TRP A 140 -2.79 12.39 2.29
N ALA A 141 -3.30 11.55 3.20
CA ALA A 141 -3.28 11.81 4.63
C ALA A 141 -1.85 12.00 5.18
N ASP A 142 -0.87 11.27 4.63
CA ASP A 142 0.55 11.37 4.99
C ASP A 142 1.18 12.74 4.63
N VAL A 143 0.54 13.53 3.76
CA VAL A 143 0.96 14.92 3.43
C VAL A 143 0.50 15.90 4.53
N CYS A 144 -0.54 15.53 5.30
CA CYS A 144 -1.04 16.26 6.45
C CYS A 144 -1.49 17.69 6.15
N ILE A 145 -2.14 17.87 5.00
CA ILE A 145 -2.82 19.11 4.61
C ILE A 145 -4.32 18.84 4.66
N TYR A 146 -5.05 19.64 5.43
CA TYR A 146 -6.51 19.55 5.52
C TYR A 146 -7.19 20.24 4.33
N GLN A 147 -7.05 19.64 3.14
CA GLN A 147 -7.69 20.06 1.90
C GLN A 147 -7.92 18.82 1.01
N HIS A 148 -8.74 18.96 -0.03
CA HIS A 148 -8.81 17.94 -1.07
C HIS A 148 -7.48 17.85 -1.81
N ASP A 149 -7.17 16.66 -2.32
CA ASP A 149 -6.10 16.43 -3.31
C ASP A 149 -6.48 17.04 -4.66
N THR A 150 -6.78 18.34 -4.64
CA THR A 150 -6.76 19.17 -5.83
C THR A 150 -5.32 19.26 -6.31
N LEU A 151 -5.13 19.57 -7.60
CA LEU A 151 -3.83 19.70 -8.25
C LEU A 151 -2.99 20.78 -7.57
N TYR A 152 -2.36 20.45 -6.43
CA TYR A 152 -1.65 21.40 -5.61
C TYR A 152 -0.29 21.65 -6.27
N GLN A 153 -0.25 22.62 -7.19
CA GLN A 153 0.97 23.08 -7.86
C GLN A 153 2.16 23.31 -6.91
N PRO A 154 2.01 23.84 -5.68
CA PRO A 154 3.14 23.99 -4.76
C PRO A 154 3.80 22.66 -4.37
N LEU A 155 3.01 21.59 -4.26
CA LEU A 155 3.53 20.24 -3.97
C LEU A 155 4.21 19.61 -5.18
N TYR A 156 3.66 19.82 -6.37
CA TYR A 156 4.25 19.31 -7.61
C TYR A 156 5.62 19.94 -7.91
N GLU A 157 5.76 21.25 -7.73
CA GLU A 157 7.05 21.93 -7.91
C GLU A 157 8.06 21.58 -6.81
N ALA A 158 7.61 21.39 -5.57
CA ALA A 158 8.46 20.88 -4.49
C ALA A 158 8.93 19.43 -4.77
N TYR A 159 8.05 18.57 -5.27
CA TYR A 159 8.35 17.19 -5.68
C TYR A 159 9.37 17.14 -6.82
N LYS A 160 9.18 17.93 -7.90
CA LYS A 160 10.18 18.01 -8.98
C LYS A 160 11.56 18.41 -8.45
N LYS A 161 11.60 19.34 -7.49
CA LYS A 161 12.86 19.84 -6.91
C LYS A 161 13.56 18.80 -6.04
N THR A 162 12.83 17.96 -5.31
CA THR A 162 13.41 16.90 -4.47
C THR A 162 13.85 15.68 -5.29
N MET A 163 13.18 15.38 -6.41
CA MET A 163 13.59 14.34 -7.38
C MET A 163 14.90 14.69 -8.13
N MET A 164 15.35 15.95 -8.08
CA MET A 164 16.66 16.37 -8.57
C MET A 164 17.80 16.15 -7.56
N CYS A 165 17.50 15.77 -6.31
CA CYS A 165 18.51 15.63 -5.24
C CYS A 165 18.90 14.18 -4.91
N SER A 166 18.44 13.18 -5.68
CA SER A 166 18.83 11.76 -5.51
C SER A 166 19.61 11.19 -6.70
N ARG A 167 20.05 12.04 -7.64
CA ARG A 167 20.85 11.66 -8.81
C ARG A 167 22.30 12.14 -8.78
N SER A 168 22.77 12.56 -7.61
CA SER A 168 24.18 12.79 -7.35
C SER A 168 24.71 11.64 -6.51
N TYR A 169 25.37 10.69 -7.17
CA TYR A 169 26.67 10.06 -6.88
C TYR A 169 26.75 8.72 -7.61
#